data_AF-A0AAV5D0G9-F1
#
_entry.id   AF-A0AAV5D0G9-F1
#
_cell.length_a   1.000
_cell.length_b   1.000
_cell.length_c   1.000
_cell.angle_alpha   90.00
_cell.angle_beta   90.00
_cell.angle_gamma   90.00
#
_symmetry.space_group_name_H-M   'P 1'
#
loop_
_entity.id
_entity.type
_entity.pdbx_description
1 polymer ?
#
loop_
_entity_poly.entity_id
_entity_poly.type
_entity_poly.pdbx_seq_one_letter_code
_entity_poly.pdbx_strand_id
1 'polypeptide(L)'
;MPILSGLDIVQVKVGSSTTRTTSNHTRKYSSCSYGFVAEKGRYRFNPSDLHDAGEVAFDKRFTNSKVPMVLKWTILNEDRACASNHSERVNEGVGYLCKCSKGYAGNPYTADQGGCTSKLNY
;
A
#
# COMPACT_ATOMS: atom_id res chain seq x y z
N MET A 1 -6.69 -9.11 1.97
CA MET A 1 -5.41 -9.73 1.55
C MET A 1 -4.66 -10.09 2.82
N PRO A 2 -4.28 -11.36 3.02
CA PRO A 2 -3.34 -11.70 4.08
C PRO A 2 -2.03 -10.96 3.79
N ILE A 3 -1.52 -10.24 4.77
CA ILE A 3 -0.17 -9.69 4.74
C ILE A 3 0.75 -10.91 4.81
N LEU A 4 1.54 -11.13 3.76
CA LEU A 4 2.59 -12.15 3.75
C LEU A 4 3.42 -12.03 5.03
N SER A 5 3.62 -13.15 5.73
CA SER A 5 4.56 -13.22 6.84
C SER A 5 5.94 -12.74 6.37
N GLY A 6 6.51 -11.75 7.07
CA GLY A 6 7.77 -11.10 6.68
C GLY A 6 7.64 -9.72 6.05
N LEU A 7 6.41 -9.20 5.88
CA LEU A 7 6.19 -7.80 5.54
C LEU A 7 6.22 -6.93 6.81
N ASP A 8 7.16 -5.98 6.84
CA ASP A 8 7.18 -4.94 7.85
C ASP A 8 6.13 -3.86 7.56
N ILE A 9 5.30 -3.59 8.56
CA ILE A 9 4.35 -2.47 8.49
C ILE A 9 5.11 -1.19 8.81
N VAL A 10 5.34 -0.37 7.79
CA VAL A 10 5.88 0.98 8.00
C VAL A 10 4.74 1.89 8.46
N GLN A 11 4.77 2.27 9.75
CA GLN A 11 3.90 3.31 10.28
C GLN A 11 4.50 4.69 10.01
N VAL A 12 3.89 5.45 9.10
CA VAL A 12 4.22 6.87 8.91
C VAL A 12 3.49 7.67 10.00
N LYS A 13 4.25 8.27 10.91
CA LYS A 13 3.73 9.18 11.93
C LYS A 13 4.15 10.60 11.59
N VAL A 14 3.18 11.50 11.48
CA VAL A 14 3.44 12.93 11.33
C VAL A 14 3.29 13.58 12.71
N GLY A 15 4.39 14.12 13.22
CA GLY A 15 4.43 14.81 14.51
C GLY A 15 4.39 16.32 14.35
N SER A 16 3.84 17.03 15.34
CA SER A 16 3.91 18.49 15.44
C SER A 16 5.03 18.89 16.39
N SER A 17 5.95 19.77 15.96
CA SER A 17 6.96 20.37 16.84
C SER A 17 6.40 21.60 17.54
N THR A 18 6.27 21.54 18.88
CA THR A 18 5.92 22.70 19.74
C THR A 18 7.18 23.45 20.15
N THR A 19 7.77 24.23 19.25
CA THR A 19 8.65 25.32 19.70
C THR A 19 7.77 26.39 20.32
N ARG A 20 7.84 26.52 21.64
CA ARG A 20 7.08 27.48 22.46
C ARG A 20 7.58 28.90 22.17
N THR A 21 7.17 29.44 21.02
CA THR A 21 7.43 30.82 20.62
C THR A 21 6.09 31.45 20.23
N THR A 22 5.93 32.67 20.71
CA THR A 22 4.74 33.51 20.72
C THR A 22 3.93 33.46 19.42
N SER A 23 2.62 33.18 19.54
CA SER A 23 1.59 33.41 18.52
C SER A 23 1.97 33.09 17.07
N ASN A 24 2.27 31.83 16.79
CA ASN A 24 2.25 31.33 15.41
C ASN A 24 0.79 31.17 14.96
N HIS A 25 0.29 32.14 14.20
CA HIS A 25 -1.06 32.13 13.62
C HIS A 25 -1.38 30.82 12.88
N THR A 26 -0.38 30.14 12.32
CA THR A 26 -0.51 28.84 11.63
C THR A 26 -1.10 27.70 12.47
N ARG A 27 -0.93 27.68 13.80
CA ARG A 27 -1.54 26.64 14.66
C ARG A 27 -3.06 26.78 14.85
N LYS A 28 -3.61 27.98 14.62
CA LYS A 28 -5.07 28.21 14.67
C LYS A 28 -5.77 27.84 13.37
N TYR A 29 -5.04 27.70 12.27
CA TYR A 29 -5.59 27.42 10.94
C TYR A 29 -5.56 25.94 10.55
N SER A 30 -4.81 25.09 11.27
CA SER A 30 -4.60 23.72 10.83
C SER A 30 -3.96 22.82 11.89
N SER A 31 -4.73 22.02 12.62
CA SER A 31 -4.18 20.97 13.50
C SER A 31 -3.86 19.65 12.77
N CYS A 32 -4.34 19.48 11.54
CA CYS A 32 -4.19 18.24 10.77
C CYS A 32 -2.93 18.26 9.92
N SER A 33 -2.10 17.23 10.06
CA SER A 33 -0.95 16.98 9.21
C SER A 33 -1.05 15.55 8.68
N TYR A 34 -1.10 15.40 7.35
CA TYR A 34 -1.25 14.10 6.69
C TYR A 34 0.10 13.57 6.20
N GLY A 35 0.32 12.27 6.36
CA GLY A 35 1.49 11.57 5.84
C GLY A 35 1.07 10.22 5.30
N PHE A 36 1.52 9.90 4.09
CA PHE A 36 1.20 8.65 3.41
C PHE A 36 2.32 8.28 2.44
N VAL A 37 2.36 7.01 2.02
CA VAL A 37 3.29 6.50 1.01
C VAL A 37 2.51 6.34 -0.30
N ALA A 38 3.08 6.80 -1.41
CA ALA A 38 2.49 6.69 -2.74
C ALA A 38 3.54 6.29 -3.78
N GLU A 39 3.12 5.58 -4.81
CA GLU A 39 3.94 5.37 -6.01
C GLU A 39 4.17 6.72 -6.72
N LYS A 40 5.35 6.88 -7.32
CA LYS A 40 5.74 8.08 -8.06
C LYS A 40 4.67 8.42 -9.12
N GLY A 41 4.14 9.65 -9.08
CA GLY A 41 3.13 10.13 -10.03
C GLY A 41 1.68 9.80 -9.67
N ARG A 42 1.41 9.00 -8.63
CA ARG A 42 0.04 8.71 -8.15
C ARG A 42 -0.56 9.83 -7.31
N TYR A 43 0.28 10.62 -6.65
CA TYR A 43 -0.16 11.81 -5.93
C TYR A 43 0.16 13.06 -6.74
N ARG A 44 -0.88 13.87 -6.98
CA ARG A 44 -0.76 15.24 -7.49
C ARG A 44 -1.33 16.17 -6.43
N PHE A 45 -0.45 17.02 -5.91
CA PHE A 45 -0.79 18.01 -4.92
C PHE A 45 -1.92 18.90 -5.43
N ASN A 46 -2.96 19.08 -4.61
CA ASN A 46 -3.99 20.08 -4.83
C ASN A 46 -3.97 21.04 -3.63
N PRO A 47 -3.96 22.37 -3.85
CA PRO A 47 -4.09 23.34 -2.75
C PRO A 47 -5.29 23.09 -1.82
N SER A 48 -6.39 22.52 -2.32
CA SER A 48 -7.54 22.10 -1.52
C SER A 48 -7.23 20.97 -0.52
N ASP A 49 -6.13 20.24 -0.70
CA ASP A 49 -5.64 19.24 0.26
C ASP A 49 -5.14 19.92 1.57
N LEU A 50 -4.90 21.25 1.58
CA LEU A 50 -4.23 21.96 2.68
C LEU A 50 -5.09 22.74 3.68
N HIS A 51 -6.37 23.14 3.46
CA HIS A 51 -7.34 23.53 4.53
C HIS A 51 -8.67 24.16 4.07
N ASP A 52 -9.67 24.11 4.98
CA ASP A 52 -10.82 25.01 5.26
C ASP A 52 -11.72 25.57 4.14
N ALA A 53 -11.56 25.18 2.88
CA ALA A 53 -12.62 25.35 1.90
C ALA A 53 -13.54 24.12 1.98
N GLY A 54 -14.82 24.33 2.29
CA GLY A 54 -15.82 23.27 2.43
C GLY A 54 -15.71 22.13 1.40
N GLU A 55 -16.11 20.93 1.83
CA GLU A 55 -16.28 19.71 1.03
C GLU A 55 -15.04 18.89 0.59
N VAL A 56 -13.80 19.40 0.54
CA VAL A 56 -12.69 18.67 -0.15
C VAL A 56 -11.36 18.58 0.62
N ALA A 57 -11.40 18.39 1.94
CA ALA A 57 -10.19 18.09 2.70
C ALA A 57 -9.56 16.75 2.25
N PHE A 58 -8.25 16.54 2.47
CA PHE A 58 -7.52 15.34 2.03
C PHE A 58 -8.21 14.05 2.48
N ASP A 59 -8.72 14.03 3.71
CA ASP A 59 -9.53 12.95 4.25
C ASP A 59 -10.81 12.72 3.45
N LYS A 60 -11.50 13.75 2.93
CA LYS A 60 -12.69 13.62 2.08
C LYS A 60 -12.40 13.19 0.64
N ARG A 61 -11.24 13.58 0.10
CA ARG A 61 -10.77 13.13 -1.23
C ARG A 61 -10.38 11.67 -1.24
N PHE A 62 -9.90 11.17 -0.09
CA PHE A 62 -9.39 9.81 0.08
C PHE A 62 -10.19 8.98 1.10
N THR A 63 -11.36 9.45 1.59
CA THR A 63 -12.21 8.78 2.61
C THR A 63 -12.61 7.39 2.17
N ASN A 64 -12.85 7.23 0.87
CA ASN A 64 -13.22 5.97 0.23
C ASN A 64 -12.08 5.39 -0.62
N SER A 65 -10.90 6.01 -0.63
CA SER A 65 -9.81 5.65 -1.51
C SER A 65 -8.50 5.74 -0.75
N LYS A 66 -8.03 4.62 -0.20
CA LYS A 66 -6.63 4.51 0.23
C LYS A 66 -5.76 4.89 -0.96
N VAL A 67 -4.73 5.72 -0.76
CA VAL A 67 -3.75 5.97 -1.81
C VAL A 67 -3.18 4.60 -2.21
N PRO A 68 -3.32 4.18 -3.48
CA PRO A 68 -2.92 2.85 -3.90
C PRO A 68 -1.42 2.72 -3.71
N MET A 69 -1.02 1.81 -2.83
CA MET A 69 0.37 1.43 -2.65
C MET A 69 0.66 0.21 -3.52
N VAL A 70 1.71 0.30 -4.32
CA VAL A 70 2.27 -0.85 -5.02
C VAL A 70 3.57 -1.18 -4.29
N LEU A 71 3.56 -2.27 -3.55
CA LEU A 71 4.80 -2.81 -3.02
C LEU A 71 5.44 -3.67 -4.12
N LYS A 72 6.70 -3.41 -4.43
CA LYS A 72 7.53 -4.33 -5.21
C LYS A 72 8.44 -5.04 -4.23
N TRP A 73 8.38 -6.36 -4.19
CA TRP A 73 9.20 -7.19 -3.32
C TRP A 73 9.79 -8.35 -4.10
N THR A 74 10.68 -9.09 -3.45
CA THR A 74 11.14 -10.40 -3.91
C THR A 74 11.41 -11.25 -2.68
N ILE A 75 11.25 -12.57 -2.83
CA ILE A 75 11.51 -13.53 -1.75
C ILE A 75 12.98 -13.96 -1.84
N LEU A 76 13.65 -13.98 -0.69
CA LEU A 76 15.02 -14.44 -0.52
C LEU A 76 15.03 -15.57 0.52
N ASN A 77 15.76 -16.64 0.23
CA ASN A 77 16.06 -17.72 1.19
C ASN A 77 14.85 -18.34 1.90
N GLU A 78 13.69 -18.35 1.25
CA GLU A 78 12.47 -19.01 1.73
C GLU A 78 11.98 -19.94 0.64
N ASP A 79 11.67 -21.19 0.95
CA ASP A 79 11.28 -22.19 -0.04
C ASP A 79 9.76 -22.40 -0.08
N ARG A 80 9.02 -21.98 0.93
CA ARG A 80 7.58 -22.27 1.05
C ARG A 80 6.69 -21.03 0.91
N ALA A 81 7.21 -19.94 0.37
CA ALA A 81 6.43 -18.72 0.18
C ALA A 81 5.32 -18.84 -0.87
N CYS A 82 5.49 -19.68 -1.90
CA CYS A 82 4.44 -19.97 -2.88
C CYS A 82 3.48 -21.02 -2.31
N ALA A 83 2.53 -20.57 -1.50
CA ALA A 83 1.65 -21.47 -0.76
C ALA A 83 0.55 -22.11 -1.62
N SER A 84 0.22 -21.53 -2.78
CA SER A 84 -0.89 -22.02 -3.61
C SER A 84 -0.49 -23.21 -4.50
N ASN A 85 -1.42 -24.16 -4.66
CA ASN A 85 -1.28 -25.17 -5.70
C ASN A 85 -1.29 -24.51 -7.09
N HIS A 86 -0.60 -25.10 -8.06
CA HIS A 86 -0.46 -24.52 -9.41
C HIS A 86 0.17 -23.12 -9.39
N SER A 87 1.13 -22.91 -8.50
CA SER A 87 2.02 -21.75 -8.49
C SER A 87 3.46 -22.15 -8.83
N GLU A 88 4.20 -21.23 -9.43
CA GLU A 88 5.58 -21.37 -9.85
C GLU A 88 6.42 -20.20 -9.34
N ARG A 89 7.71 -20.46 -9.11
CA ARG A 89 8.69 -19.44 -8.76
C ARG A 89 9.24 -18.82 -10.04
N VAL A 90 9.23 -17.49 -10.10
CA VAL A 90 9.77 -16.72 -11.22
C VAL A 90 10.88 -15.83 -10.66
N ASN A 91 12.11 -16.02 -11.16
CA ASN A 91 13.26 -15.22 -10.72
C ASN A 91 13.02 -13.74 -11.03
N GLU A 92 13.21 -12.88 -10.02
CA GLU A 92 13.08 -11.43 -10.11
C GLU A 92 14.25 -10.80 -9.34
N GLY A 93 15.20 -10.22 -10.07
CA GLY A 93 16.40 -9.64 -9.47
C GLY A 93 17.25 -10.68 -8.72
N VAL A 94 17.49 -10.44 -7.43
CA VAL A 94 18.29 -11.32 -6.56
C VAL A 94 17.48 -12.43 -5.89
N GLY A 95 16.17 -12.48 -6.10
CA GLY A 95 15.28 -13.49 -5.51
C GLY A 95 14.24 -13.99 -6.51
N TYR A 96 13.07 -14.39 -6.01
CA TYR A 96 11.95 -14.80 -6.84
C TYR A 96 10.60 -14.25 -6.36
N LEU A 97 9.64 -14.25 -7.27
CA LEU A 97 8.22 -14.01 -7.02
C LEU A 97 7.42 -15.29 -7.29
N CYS A 98 6.28 -15.43 -6.62
CA CYS A 98 5.32 -16.48 -6.93
C CYS A 98 4.36 -16.00 -8.01
N LYS A 99 4.08 -16.87 -8.97
CA LYS A 99 3.12 -16.63 -10.06
C LYS A 99 2.23 -17.86 -10.21
N CYS A 100 0.96 -17.69 -10.59
CA CYS A 100 0.15 -18.84 -10.97
C CYS A 100 0.67 -19.43 -12.28
N SER A 101 0.77 -20.75 -12.34
CA SER A 101 1.16 -21.50 -13.53
C SER A 101 0.19 -21.22 -14.69
N LYS A 102 0.64 -21.47 -15.92
CA LYS A 102 -0.17 -21.25 -17.12
C LYS A 102 -1.53 -21.95 -17.02
N GLY A 103 -2.60 -21.20 -17.26
CA GLY A 103 -3.99 -21.69 -17.15
C GLY A 103 -4.66 -21.40 -15.80
N TYR A 104 -3.92 -20.88 -14.82
CA TYR A 104 -4.44 -20.57 -13.48
C TYR A 104 -4.41 -19.06 -13.20
N ALA A 105 -5.29 -18.60 -12.31
CA ALA A 105 -5.38 -17.23 -11.84
C ALA A 105 -5.76 -17.17 -10.36
N GLY A 106 -5.37 -16.09 -9.69
CA GLY A 106 -5.58 -15.90 -8.25
C GLY A 106 -4.32 -15.38 -7.58
N ASN A 107 -4.25 -15.55 -6.27
CA ASN A 107 -3.11 -15.15 -5.46
C ASN A 107 -2.20 -16.38 -5.19
N PRO A 108 -1.00 -16.44 -5.77
CA PRO A 108 -0.09 -17.59 -5.63
C PRO A 108 0.49 -17.75 -4.20
N TYR A 109 0.28 -16.77 -3.34
CA TYR A 109 0.78 -16.75 -1.97
C TYR A 109 -0.21 -17.28 -0.93
N THR A 110 -1.39 -17.75 -1.33
CA THR A 110 -2.40 -18.31 -0.42
C THR A 110 -2.81 -19.70 -0.87
N ALA A 111 -2.79 -20.66 0.06
CA ALA A 111 -3.30 -22.01 -0.15
C ALA A 111 -4.84 -22.06 -0.11
N ASP A 112 -5.47 -21.05 0.50
CA ASP A 112 -6.89 -21.02 0.79
C ASP A 112 -7.71 -20.33 -0.33
N GLN A 113 -8.89 -19.83 0.03
CA GLN A 113 -9.78 -19.09 -0.86
C GLN A 113 -9.06 -17.91 -1.51
N GLY A 114 -9.16 -17.84 -2.84
CA GLY A 114 -8.45 -16.83 -3.65
C GLY A 114 -7.04 -17.27 -4.09
N GLY A 115 -6.64 -18.51 -3.82
CA GLY A 115 -5.46 -19.15 -4.41
C GLY A 115 -5.53 -19.30 -5.93
N CYS A 116 -4.49 -19.87 -6.54
CA CYS A 116 -4.44 -20.14 -7.97
C CYS A 116 -5.44 -21.23 -8.35
N THR A 117 -6.51 -20.86 -9.04
CA THR A 117 -7.54 -21.76 -9.56
C THR A 117 -7.57 -21.72 -11.08
N SER A 118 -8.08 -22.78 -11.70
CA SER A 118 -8.18 -22.83 -13.17
C SER A 118 -9.02 -21.66 -13.66
N LYS A 119 -8.54 -20.99 -14.70
CA LYS A 119 -9.35 -20.00 -15.40
C LYS A 119 -10.53 -20.76 -16.01
N LEU A 120 -11.73 -20.58 -15.46
CA LEU A 120 -12.95 -21.06 -16.10
C LEU A 120 -13.04 -20.34 -17.45
N ASN A 121 -12.83 -21.08 -18.54
CA ASN A 121 -13.07 -20.58 -19.89
C ASN A 121 -14.59 -20.48 -20.06
N TYR A 122 -15.12 -19.25 -20.04
CA TYR A 122 -16.41 -18.94 -20.65
C TYR A 122 -16.16 -18.40 -22.05
#